data_AF-A0ABD5GI15-F1
#
_entry.id   AF-A0ABD5GI15-F1
#
_cell.length_a   1.000
_cell.length_b   1.000
_cell.length_c   1.000
_cell.angle_alpha   90.00
_cell.angle_beta   90.00
_cell.angle_gamma   90.00
#
_symmetry.space_group_name_H-M   'P 1'
#
loop_
_entity.id
_entity.type
_entity.pdbx_description
1 polymer ?
#
loop_
_entity_poly.entity_id
_entity_poly.type
_entity_poly.pdbx_seq_one_letter_code
_entity_poly.pdbx_strand_id
1 'polypeptide(L)'
;MTSTVETQSEQGQISIRVEWSRRDKVTIQFDTTLTIMGVQHRTRELIDRRALKALKGATGTVEERCRLFADQKTQAVSTALHNSLAMLVQSRHVKETH
;
A
#
# COMPACT_ATOMS: atom_id res chain seq x y z
N MET A 1 17.05 7.00 8.62
CA MET A 1 15.69 7.36 9.03
C MET A 1 14.72 6.55 8.19
N THR A 2 13.78 5.88 8.84
CA THR A 2 12.69 5.12 8.22
C THR A 2 11.42 5.91 8.48
N SER A 3 10.63 6.14 7.43
CA SER A 3 9.35 6.85 7.52
C SER A 3 8.22 5.91 7.10
N THR A 4 7.01 6.15 7.61
CA THR A 4 5.92 5.17 7.53
C THR A 4 4.58 5.86 7.25
N VAL A 5 3.74 5.21 6.44
CA VAL A 5 2.31 5.47 6.30
C VAL A 5 1.56 4.23 6.77
N GLU A 6 0.52 4.41 7.58
CA GLU A 6 -0.32 3.31 8.06
C GLU A 6 -1.80 3.65 7.90
N THR A 7 -2.59 2.67 7.49
CA THR A 7 -4.06 2.76 7.44
C THR A 7 -4.63 1.49 8.02
N GLN A 8 -5.67 1.62 8.83
CA GLN A 8 -6.36 0.51 9.48
C GLN A 8 -7.86 0.62 9.20
N SER A 9 -8.54 -0.53 9.07
CA SER A 9 -10.00 -0.56 9.03
C SER A 9 -10.59 -0.25 10.41
N GLU A 10 -11.83 0.27 10.44
CA GLU A 10 -12.52 0.64 11.70
C GLU A 10 -12.63 -0.53 12.70
N GLN A 11 -12.61 -1.76 12.19
CA GLN A 11 -12.73 -2.99 12.98
C GLN A 11 -11.36 -3.58 13.37
N GLY A 12 -10.25 -2.94 12.99
CA GLY A 12 -8.89 -3.42 13.23
C GLY A 12 -8.52 -4.73 12.53
N GLN A 13 -9.40 -5.24 11.65
CA GLN A 13 -9.22 -6.51 10.96
C GLN A 13 -8.27 -6.42 9.77
N ILE A 14 -8.10 -5.22 9.19
CA ILE A 14 -7.21 -4.99 8.07
C ILE A 14 -6.30 -3.82 8.41
N SER A 15 -4.99 -4.01 8.26
CA SER A 15 -4.02 -2.92 8.34
C SER A 15 -3.05 -2.97 7.17
N ILE A 16 -2.71 -1.80 6.63
CA ILE A 16 -1.72 -1.63 5.59
C ILE A 16 -0.68 -0.67 6.15
N ARG A 17 0.57 -1.10 6.21
CA ARG A 17 1.70 -0.28 6.59
C ARG A 17 2.69 -0.25 5.44
N VAL A 18 3.09 0.94 5.02
CA VAL A 18 4.16 1.14 4.04
C VAL A 18 5.28 1.90 4.71
N GLU A 19 6.43 1.26 4.83
CA GLU A 19 7.66 1.83 5.38
C GLU A 19 8.62 2.10 4.24
N TRP A 20 9.41 3.17 4.33
CA TRP A 20 10.48 3.39 3.37
C TRP A 20 11.76 3.87 4.02
N SER A 21 12.86 3.48 3.38
CA SER A 21 14.20 3.86 3.78
C SER A 21 15.09 4.04 2.57
N ARG A 22 16.07 4.95 2.70
CA ARG A 22 17.08 5.14 1.67
C ARG A 22 18.07 3.99 1.75
N ARG A 23 18.21 3.23 0.66
CA ARG A 23 19.18 2.13 0.58
C ARG A 23 20.55 2.62 0.15
N ASP A 24 20.57 3.52 -0.84
CA ASP A 24 21.78 4.17 -1.33
C ASP A 24 21.48 5.57 -1.91
N LYS A 25 22.41 6.13 -2.69
CA LYS A 25 22.24 7.50 -3.22
C LYS A 25 21.04 7.64 -4.17
N VAL A 26 20.68 6.58 -4.89
CA VAL A 26 19.69 6.58 -5.97
C VAL A 26 18.50 5.65 -5.69
N THR A 27 18.64 4.65 -4.82
CA THR A 27 17.60 3.67 -4.54
C THR A 27 16.94 3.89 -3.18
N ILE A 28 15.61 3.79 -3.17
CA ILE A 28 14.77 3.80 -1.99
C ILE A 28 14.07 2.45 -1.90
N GLN A 29 14.10 1.85 -0.72
CA GLN A 29 13.39 0.62 -0.43
C GLN A 29 12.04 0.98 0.20
N PHE A 30 10.97 0.40 -0.33
CA PHE A 30 9.64 0.41 0.24
C PHE A 30 9.28 -0.99 0.70
N ASP A 31 8.91 -1.14 1.97
CA ASP A 31 8.41 -2.38 2.54
C ASP A 31 6.91 -2.18 2.84
N THR A 32 6.05 -2.98 2.22
CA THR A 32 4.60 -2.95 2.48
C THR A 32 4.22 -4.18 3.30
N THR A 33 3.58 -3.96 4.45
CA THR A 33 3.00 -5.00 5.29
C THR A 33 1.49 -4.86 5.26
N LEU A 34 0.83 -5.89 4.75
CA LEU A 34 -0.62 -6.05 4.81
C LEU A 34 -0.95 -7.07 5.89
N THR A 35 -1.79 -6.70 6.85
CA THR A 35 -2.33 -7.62 7.86
C THR A 35 -3.81 -7.79 7.63
N ILE A 36 -4.29 -9.03 7.50
CA ILE A 36 -5.72 -9.36 7.40
C ILE A 36 -6.02 -10.40 8.47
N MET A 37 -6.88 -10.06 9.44
CA MET A 37 -7.27 -10.93 10.55
C MET A 37 -6.07 -11.56 11.28
N GLY A 38 -5.00 -10.80 11.45
CA GLY A 38 -3.76 -11.27 12.08
C GLY A 38 -2.78 -11.99 11.15
N VAL A 39 -3.17 -12.32 9.91
CA VAL A 39 -2.27 -12.89 8.90
C VAL A 39 -1.50 -11.77 8.21
N GLN A 40 -0.16 -11.82 8.27
CA GLN A 40 0.70 -10.82 7.65
C GLN A 40 1.24 -11.29 6.30
N HIS A 41 1.17 -10.39 5.31
CA HIS A 41 1.85 -10.51 4.04
C HIS A 41 2.79 -9.32 3.86
N ARG A 42 4.04 -9.57 3.47
CA ARG A 42 5.04 -8.52 3.29
C ARG A 42 5.58 -8.55 1.87
N THR A 43 5.67 -7.37 1.26
CA THR A 43 6.33 -7.16 -0.03
C THR A 43 7.40 -6.10 0.10
N ARG A 44 8.47 -6.26 -0.67
CA ARG A 44 9.56 -5.31 -0.74
C ARG A 44 9.76 -4.86 -2.17
N GLU A 45 9.91 -3.56 -2.34
CA GLU A 45 10.15 -2.94 -3.64
C GLU A 45 11.31 -1.96 -3.57
N LEU A 46 12.15 -1.99 -4.60
CA LEU A 46 13.27 -1.08 -4.76
C LEU A 46 12.92 -0.11 -5.89
N ILE A 47 12.85 1.17 -5.55
CA ILE A 47 12.44 2.23 -6.46
C ILE A 47 13.63 3.16 -6.68
N ASP A 48 13.92 3.46 -7.94
CA ASP A 48 14.85 4.54 -8.27
C ASP A 48 14.22 5.88 -7.88
N ARG A 49 14.95 6.70 -7.13
CA ARG A 49 14.55 8.04 -6.70
C ARG A 49 14.09 8.94 -7.86
N ARG A 50 14.60 8.73 -9.07
CA ARG A 50 14.19 9.44 -10.28
C ARG A 50 12.77 9.06 -10.70
N ALA A 51 12.36 7.81 -10.50
CA ALA A 51 10.99 7.36 -10.79
C ALA A 51 9.96 8.09 -9.91
N LEU A 52 10.33 8.44 -8.67
CA LEU A 52 9.47 9.24 -7.79
C LEU A 52 9.22 10.67 -8.30
N LYS A 53 10.06 11.19 -9.20
CA LYS A 53 9.82 12.49 -9.85
C LYS A 53 8.73 12.42 -10.92
N ALA A 54 8.48 11.24 -11.49
CA ALA A 54 7.47 11.04 -12.52
C ALA A 54 6.05 10.87 -11.94
N LEU A 55 5.93 10.78 -10.61
CA LEU A 55 4.63 10.69 -9.95
C LEU A 55 3.83 11.98 -10.16
N LYS A 56 2.58 11.84 -10.59
CA LYS A 56 1.67 12.97 -10.81
C LYS A 56 1.41 13.67 -9.47
N GLY A 57 1.61 14.99 -9.43
CA GLY A 57 1.48 15.78 -8.20
C GLY A 57 2.71 15.76 -7.28
N ALA A 58 3.81 15.14 -7.71
CA ALA A 58 5.06 15.07 -6.95
C ALA A 58 5.88 16.38 -7.04
N THR A 59 5.39 17.42 -6.39
CA THR A 59 6.16 18.63 -6.09
C THR A 59 6.73 18.52 -4.68
N GLY A 60 7.99 18.95 -4.48
CA GLY A 60 8.63 18.92 -3.15
C GLY A 60 9.89 18.07 -3.05
N THR A 61 10.29 17.79 -1.81
CA THR A 61 11.46 17.03 -1.38
C THR A 61 11.38 15.55 -1.77
N VAL A 62 12.41 14.77 -1.47
CA VAL A 62 12.36 13.31 -1.68
C VAL A 62 11.37 12.66 -0.73
N GLU A 63 11.33 13.15 0.51
CA GLU A 63 10.51 12.58 1.56
C GLU A 63 9.02 12.76 1.28
N GLU A 64 8.60 13.94 0.82
CA GLU A 64 7.23 14.19 0.38
C GLU A 64 6.83 13.28 -0.79
N ARG A 65 7.76 13.04 -1.73
CA ARG A 65 7.52 12.13 -2.85
C ARG A 65 7.43 10.67 -2.44
N CYS A 66 8.25 10.25 -1.47
CA CYS A 66 8.12 8.91 -0.88
C CYS A 66 6.79 8.75 -0.16
N ARG A 67 6.37 9.78 0.59
CA ARG A 67 5.08 9.77 1.28
C ARG A 67 3.92 9.67 0.31
N LEU A 68 3.92 10.49 -0.76
CA LEU A 68 2.92 10.40 -1.83
C LEU A 68 2.87 9.00 -2.46
N PHE A 69 4.04 8.41 -2.73
CA PHE A 69 4.10 7.05 -3.26
C PHE A 69 3.54 6.01 -2.28
N ALA A 70 3.86 6.13 -0.99
CA ALA A 70 3.36 5.26 0.06
C ALA A 70 1.84 5.40 0.26
N ASP A 71 1.29 6.61 0.15
CA ASP A 71 -0.16 6.86 0.17
C ASP A 71 -0.84 6.21 -1.04
N GLN A 72 -0.30 6.40 -2.25
CA GLN A 72 -0.82 5.76 -3.47
C GLN A 72 -0.78 4.23 -3.38
N LYS A 73 0.29 3.66 -2.82
CA LYS A 73 0.42 2.21 -2.54
C LYS A 73 -0.68 1.74 -1.59
N THR A 74 -0.83 2.44 -0.48
CA THR A 74 -1.85 2.12 0.53
C THR A 74 -3.25 2.16 -0.07
N GLN A 75 -3.55 3.20 -0.87
CA GLN A 75 -4.83 3.34 -1.54
C GLN A 75 -5.06 2.23 -2.57
N ALA A 76 -4.06 1.89 -3.39
CA ALA A 76 -4.17 0.82 -4.37
C ALA A 76 -4.45 -0.54 -3.72
N VAL A 77 -3.76 -0.86 -2.62
CA VAL A 77 -4.01 -2.09 -1.84
C VAL A 77 -5.42 -2.07 -1.25
N SER A 78 -5.85 -0.95 -0.65
CA SER A 78 -7.18 -0.79 -0.09
C SER A 78 -8.28 -0.99 -1.15
N THR A 79 -8.14 -0.36 -2.32
CA THR A 79 -9.08 -0.52 -3.44
C THR A 79 -9.10 -1.96 -3.95
N ALA A 80 -7.94 -2.61 -4.11
CA ALA A 80 -7.86 -3.99 -4.54
C ALA A 80 -8.56 -4.95 -3.55
N LEU A 81 -8.39 -4.71 -2.24
CA LEU A 81 -9.07 -5.47 -1.20
C LEU A 81 -10.59 -5.26 -1.25
N HIS A 82 -11.03 -4.00 -1.36
CA HIS A 82 -12.46 -3.69 -1.46
C HIS A 82 -13.11 -4.37 -2.67
N ASN A 83 -12.47 -4.29 -3.84
CA ASN A 83 -12.95 -4.94 -5.06
C ASN A 83 -12.99 -6.47 -4.91
N SER A 84 -11.95 -7.06 -4.32
CA SER A 84 -11.89 -8.52 -4.10
C SER A 84 -12.99 -8.99 -3.14
N LEU A 85 -13.25 -8.24 -2.06
CA LEU A 85 -14.34 -8.53 -1.13
C LEU A 85 -15.71 -8.39 -1.80
N ALA A 86 -15.92 -7.34 -2.61
CA ALA A 86 -17.16 -7.15 -3.35
C ALA A 86 -17.44 -8.31 -4.33
N MET A 87 -16.42 -8.78 -5.04
CA MET A 87 -16.55 -9.94 -5.93
C MET A 87 -16.86 -11.23 -5.18
N LEU A 88 -16.29 -11.44 -3.99
CA LEU A 88 -16.61 -12.60 -3.16
C LEU A 88 -18.07 -12.56 -2.68
N VAL A 89 -18.58 -11.39 -2.30
CA VAL A 89 -19.99 -11.22 -1.91
C VAL A 89 -20.93 -11.51 -3.08
N GLN A 90 -20.65 -10.98 -4.27
CA GLN A 90 -21.43 -11.26 -5.48
C GLN A 90 -21.42 -12.75 -5.85
N SER A 91 -20.25 -13.39 -5.75
CA SER A 91 -20.10 -14.82 -6.03
C SER A 91 -20.85 -15.70 -5.02
N ARG A 92 -21.00 -15.25 -3.77
CA ARG A 92 -21.80 -15.94 -2.74
C ARG A 92 -23.30 -15.82 -3.02
N HIS A 93 -23.77 -14.62 -3.36
CA HIS A 93 -25.19 -14.38 -3.64
C HIS A 93 -25.71 -15.20 -4.83
N VAL A 94 -24.88 -15.44 -5.85
CA VAL A 94 -25.25 -16.28 -7.00
C VAL A 94 -25.34 -17.77 -6.63
N LYS A 95 -24.64 -18.23 -5.58
CA LYS A 95 -24.70 -19.64 -5.15
C LYS A 95 -25.85 -19.97 -4.20
N GLU A 96 -26.44 -18.99 -3.53
CA GLU A 96 -27.54 -19.19 -2.58
C GLU A 96 -28.94 -19.05 -3.21
N THR A 97 -29.04 -18.75 -4.51
CA THR A 97 -30.31 -18.52 -5.22
C THR A 97 -30.76 -19.67 -6.13
N HIS A 98 -30.27 -20.90 -5.90
CA HIS A 98 -30.64 -22.09 -6.69
C HIS A 98 -31.03 -23.28 -5.84
#